data_AF-A0A3B8JLQ3-F1
#
_entry.id   AF-A0A3B8JLQ3-F1
#
_cell.length_a   1.000
_cell.length_b   1.000
_cell.length_c   1.000
_cell.angle_alpha   90.00
_cell.angle_beta   90.00
_cell.angle_gamma   90.00
#
_symmetry.space_group_name_H-M   'P 1'
#
loop_
_entity.id
_entity.type
_entity.pdbx_description
1 polymer ?
#
loop_
_entity_poly.entity_id
_entity_poly.type
_entity_poly.pdbx_seq_one_letter_code
_entity_poly.pdbx_strand_id
1 'polypeptide(L)'
;AATNDTLTGTSAGDTIVGGVGTDYLNGGAGADTYRFNRGDGQDTLDDSSTDASIDKLIFSGTGLTSTNAIVTRIGSSSDLQISFGGITDSVVLTRQVFSNSANYGVESIEFSNGVIWTEAQLVNAIV
;
A
#
# COMPACT_ATOMS: atom_id res chain seq x y z
N ALA A 1 -15.95 -13.66 9.10
CA ALA A 1 -16.46 -13.67 7.72
C ALA A 1 -15.66 -12.62 6.97
N ALA A 2 -15.35 -12.83 5.69
CA ALA A 2 -14.72 -11.78 4.89
C ALA A 2 -15.74 -10.67 4.64
N THR A 3 -15.33 -9.41 4.83
CA THR A 3 -16.13 -8.21 4.56
C THR A 3 -15.39 -7.36 3.52
N ASN A 4 -16.14 -6.59 2.73
CA ASN A 4 -15.55 -5.64 1.80
C ASN A 4 -15.89 -4.26 2.32
N ASP A 5 -14.91 -3.61 2.91
CA ASP A 5 -15.09 -2.41 3.68
C ASP A 5 -14.57 -1.18 2.95
N THR A 6 -15.12 -0.03 3.32
CA THR A 6 -14.60 1.28 2.91
C THR A 6 -14.24 2.03 4.17
N LEU A 7 -12.96 2.24 4.38
CA LEU A 7 -12.43 2.96 5.53
C LEU A 7 -11.82 4.27 5.06
N THR A 8 -12.14 5.35 5.76
CA THR A 8 -11.58 6.68 5.53
C THR A 8 -11.03 7.17 6.85
N GLY A 9 -9.76 7.52 6.87
CA GLY A 9 -9.11 8.14 8.01
C GLY A 9 -9.51 9.60 8.15
N THR A 10 -8.66 10.37 8.80
CA THR A 10 -8.95 11.70 9.31
C THR A 10 -7.96 12.72 8.75
N SER A 11 -7.73 13.81 9.48
CA SER A 11 -6.66 14.76 9.18
C SER A 11 -5.47 14.61 10.13
N ALA A 12 -5.46 13.53 10.91
CA ALA A 12 -4.39 13.15 11.82
C ALA A 12 -3.83 11.80 11.34
N GLY A 13 -2.62 11.46 11.78
CA GLY A 13 -2.04 10.16 11.42
C GLY A 13 -2.85 8.99 12.00
N ASP A 14 -3.36 8.15 11.12
CA ASP A 14 -4.22 7.01 11.41
C ASP A 14 -3.48 5.67 11.26
N THR A 15 -4.01 4.65 11.92
CA THR A 15 -3.62 3.26 11.65
C THR A 15 -4.81 2.52 11.08
N ILE A 16 -4.70 2.11 9.81
CA ILE A 16 -5.80 1.58 9.03
C ILE A 16 -5.54 0.10 8.72
N VAL A 17 -6.54 -0.73 9.01
CA VAL A 17 -6.52 -2.18 8.77
C VAL A 17 -7.88 -2.57 8.19
N GLY A 18 -7.91 -2.99 6.92
CA GLY A 18 -9.12 -3.46 6.27
C GLY A 18 -9.58 -4.80 6.83
N GLY A 19 -8.65 -5.74 6.96
CA GLY A 19 -8.92 -7.08 7.45
C GLY A 19 -9.09 -8.04 6.28
N VAL A 20 -9.97 -9.04 6.42
CA VAL A 20 -10.16 -10.04 5.37
C VAL A 20 -11.23 -9.59 4.38
N GLY A 21 -10.87 -9.46 3.12
CA GLY A 21 -11.77 -9.30 1.99
C GLY A 21 -11.17 -8.48 0.85
N THR A 22 -11.92 -7.50 0.38
CA THR A 22 -11.49 -6.58 -0.68
C THR A 22 -11.89 -5.20 -0.24
N ASP A 23 -10.93 -4.50 0.36
CA ASP A 23 -11.18 -3.25 1.06
C ASP A 23 -10.68 -2.05 0.27
N TYR A 24 -11.35 -0.92 0.44
CA TYR A 24 -10.88 0.38 -0.02
C TYR A 24 -10.52 1.23 1.20
N LEU A 25 -9.26 1.62 1.29
CA LEU A 25 -8.66 2.29 2.43
C LEU A 25 -8.14 3.66 1.99
N ASN A 26 -8.71 4.73 2.53
CA ASN A 26 -8.28 6.10 2.27
C ASN A 26 -7.69 6.69 3.56
N GLY A 27 -6.44 7.14 3.52
CA GLY A 27 -5.71 7.68 4.68
C GLY A 27 -6.30 9.00 5.16
N GLY A 28 -6.58 9.89 4.21
CA GLY A 28 -6.97 11.25 4.51
C GLY A 28 -5.73 12.14 4.49
N ALA A 29 -5.47 12.86 5.56
CA ALA A 29 -4.27 13.69 5.68
C ALA A 29 -3.54 13.36 6.99
N GLY A 30 -2.24 13.65 7.03
CA GLY A 30 -1.38 13.26 8.15
C GLY A 30 -0.70 11.91 7.92
N ALA A 31 0.22 11.56 8.82
CA ALA A 31 1.10 10.41 8.62
C ALA A 31 0.40 9.09 8.94
N ASP A 32 -0.11 8.43 7.91
CA ASP A 32 -0.94 7.25 8.00
C ASP A 32 -0.13 5.95 7.93
N THR A 33 -0.64 4.91 8.58
CA THR A 33 -0.05 3.57 8.57
C THR A 33 -1.09 2.53 8.20
N TYR A 34 -0.97 1.98 7.01
CA TYR A 34 -1.72 0.83 6.53
C TYR A 34 -1.04 -0.47 6.97
N ARG A 35 -1.80 -1.40 7.54
CA ARG A 35 -1.30 -2.74 7.85
C ARG A 35 -2.04 -3.77 7.03
N PHE A 36 -1.26 -4.58 6.31
CA PHE A 36 -1.75 -5.66 5.49
C PHE A 36 -1.15 -6.98 5.96
N ASN A 37 -1.99 -7.97 6.25
CA ASN A 37 -1.57 -9.29 6.68
C ASN A 37 -1.79 -10.33 5.58
N ARG A 38 -1.01 -11.41 5.64
CA ARG A 38 -1.26 -12.57 4.79
C ARG A 38 -2.69 -13.09 5.02
N GLY A 39 -3.45 -13.21 3.94
CA GLY A 39 -4.84 -13.64 3.94
C GLY A 39 -5.85 -12.51 4.02
N ASP A 40 -5.42 -11.25 4.06
CA ASP A 40 -6.31 -10.09 4.06
C ASP A 40 -7.01 -9.91 2.70
N GLY A 41 -6.46 -10.47 1.62
CA GLY A 41 -7.12 -10.50 0.31
C GLY A 41 -6.58 -9.43 -0.64
N GLN A 42 -7.45 -8.62 -1.23
CA GLN A 42 -7.07 -7.73 -2.33
C GLN A 42 -7.55 -6.31 -2.03
N ASP A 43 -6.66 -5.47 -1.52
CA ASP A 43 -7.02 -4.14 -1.04
C ASP A 43 -6.59 -3.03 -1.98
N THR A 44 -7.29 -1.91 -1.90
CA THR A 44 -6.99 -0.67 -2.63
C THR A 44 -6.74 0.43 -1.62
N LEU A 45 -5.56 1.05 -1.69
CA LEU A 45 -5.15 2.15 -0.84
C LEU A 45 -5.14 3.46 -1.64
N ASP A 46 -5.67 4.51 -1.06
CA ASP A 46 -5.70 5.87 -1.60
C ASP A 46 -5.09 6.83 -0.59
N ASP A 47 -3.81 7.12 -0.79
CA ASP A 47 -3.06 8.12 -0.04
C ASP A 47 -2.63 9.29 -0.94
N SER A 48 -3.62 9.87 -1.63
CA SER A 48 -3.38 10.95 -2.59
C SER A 48 -3.39 12.35 -1.94
N SER A 49 -3.16 12.43 -0.63
CA SER A 49 -2.96 13.70 0.06
C SER A 49 -1.78 14.46 -0.53
N THR A 50 -1.76 15.77 -0.31
CA THR A 50 -0.67 16.65 -0.77
C THR A 50 0.02 17.36 0.39
N ASP A 51 -0.25 16.90 1.62
CA ASP A 51 0.49 17.35 2.78
C ASP A 51 1.87 16.68 2.86
N ALA A 52 2.75 17.19 3.70
CA ALA A 52 4.14 16.74 3.77
C ALA A 52 4.36 15.59 4.78
N SER A 53 3.33 14.85 5.14
CA SER A 53 3.44 13.68 6.02
C SER A 53 4.14 12.51 5.32
N ILE A 54 4.30 11.41 6.05
CA ILE A 54 5.05 10.23 5.58
C ILE A 54 4.17 9.03 5.90
N ASP A 55 3.65 8.43 4.85
CA ASP A 55 2.69 7.35 4.90
C ASP A 55 3.40 6.02 4.71
N LYS A 56 2.84 5.00 5.37
CA LYS A 56 3.50 3.71 5.51
C LYS A 56 2.56 2.56 5.22
N LEU A 57 3.01 1.63 4.39
CA LEU A 57 2.43 0.32 4.22
C LEU A 57 3.30 -0.73 4.93
N ILE A 58 2.69 -1.52 5.82
CA ILE A 58 3.35 -2.60 6.56
C ILE A 58 2.73 -3.93 6.17
N PHE A 59 3.53 -4.80 5.57
CA PHE A 59 3.17 -6.18 5.27
C PHE A 59 3.60 -7.13 6.39
N SER A 60 2.68 -7.98 6.84
CA SER A 60 2.91 -8.98 7.89
C SER A 60 2.49 -10.39 7.45
N GLY A 61 3.31 -11.39 7.76
CA GLY A 61 3.01 -12.79 7.45
C GLY A 61 3.90 -13.42 6.38
N THR A 62 3.91 -14.75 6.35
CA THR A 62 4.83 -15.54 5.54
C THR A 62 4.69 -15.24 4.05
N GLY A 63 5.82 -15.01 3.38
CA GLY A 63 5.87 -14.80 1.93
C GLY A 63 5.53 -13.38 1.46
N LEU A 64 5.07 -12.48 2.34
CA LEU A 64 4.95 -11.05 2.05
C LEU A 64 6.29 -10.31 2.21
N THR A 65 7.35 -10.87 1.63
CA THR A 65 8.74 -10.42 1.75
C THR A 65 9.16 -9.59 0.55
N SER A 66 10.10 -8.67 0.72
CA SER A 66 10.60 -7.82 -0.39
C SER A 66 11.12 -8.62 -1.59
N THR A 67 11.75 -9.77 -1.35
CA THR A 67 12.28 -10.65 -2.42
C THR A 67 11.22 -11.48 -3.15
N ASN A 68 9.99 -11.51 -2.64
CA ASN A 68 8.85 -12.19 -3.26
C ASN A 68 7.82 -11.20 -3.82
N ALA A 69 8.03 -9.91 -3.60
CA ALA A 69 7.16 -8.84 -4.08
C ALA A 69 7.32 -8.67 -5.60
N ILE A 70 6.19 -8.48 -6.26
CA ILE A 70 6.09 -8.21 -7.70
C ILE A 70 5.30 -6.92 -7.82
N VAL A 71 5.94 -5.89 -8.37
CA VAL A 71 5.34 -4.56 -8.54
C VAL A 71 5.02 -4.36 -10.02
N THR A 72 3.77 -4.06 -10.33
CA THR A 72 3.34 -3.79 -11.72
C THR A 72 2.57 -2.48 -11.79
N ARG A 73 2.71 -1.77 -12.91
CA ARG A 73 1.86 -0.62 -13.22
C ARG A 73 0.57 -1.11 -13.87
N ILE A 74 -0.57 -0.63 -13.41
CA ILE A 74 -1.87 -1.05 -13.98
C ILE A 74 -2.13 -0.29 -15.29
N GLY A 75 -1.89 -0.95 -16.42
CA GLY A 75 -2.11 -0.38 -17.76
C GLY A 75 -1.35 0.94 -17.96
N SER A 76 -2.06 1.98 -18.40
CA SER A 76 -1.50 3.34 -18.55
C SER A 76 -1.84 4.27 -17.37
N SER A 77 -2.39 3.72 -16.27
CA SER A 77 -2.77 4.51 -15.08
C SER A 77 -1.54 4.93 -14.26
N SER A 78 -1.79 5.71 -13.21
CA SER A 78 -0.80 6.03 -12.19
C SER A 78 -0.84 5.06 -11.00
N ASP A 79 -1.58 3.96 -11.11
CA ASP A 79 -1.76 2.99 -10.02
C ASP A 79 -0.67 1.91 -10.10
N LEU A 80 -0.14 1.54 -8.93
CA LEU A 80 0.80 0.44 -8.78
C LEU A 80 0.15 -0.70 -8.02
N GLN A 81 0.31 -1.93 -8.49
CA GLN A 81 -0.09 -3.12 -7.77
C GLN A 81 1.15 -3.81 -7.18
N ILE A 82 1.12 -4.08 -5.88
CA ILE A 82 2.06 -4.96 -5.19
C ILE A 82 1.37 -6.31 -4.99
N SER A 83 1.96 -7.36 -5.57
CA SER A 83 1.53 -8.75 -5.39
C SER A 83 2.72 -9.60 -4.96
N PHE A 84 2.48 -10.88 -4.62
CA PHE A 84 3.56 -11.75 -4.15
C PHE A 84 3.51 -13.12 -4.82
N GLY A 85 4.69 -13.67 -5.18
CA GLY A 85 4.80 -14.95 -5.86
C GLY A 85 4.12 -16.09 -5.09
N GLY A 86 3.19 -16.79 -5.74
CA GLY A 86 2.44 -17.92 -5.16
C GLY A 86 1.39 -17.52 -4.11
N ILE A 87 1.01 -16.25 -4.05
CA ILE A 87 0.09 -15.69 -3.06
C ILE A 87 -1.00 -14.92 -3.81
N THR A 88 -2.26 -15.10 -3.41
CA THR A 88 -3.42 -14.42 -4.02
C THR A 88 -3.62 -12.99 -3.53
N ASP A 89 -2.99 -12.68 -2.40
CA ASP A 89 -3.08 -11.37 -1.76
C ASP A 89 -2.40 -10.29 -2.61
N SER A 90 -3.00 -9.10 -2.65
CA SER A 90 -2.43 -7.93 -3.32
C SER A 90 -2.88 -6.62 -2.69
N VAL A 91 -2.10 -5.58 -2.94
CA VAL A 91 -2.43 -4.19 -2.63
C VAL A 91 -2.30 -3.36 -3.90
N VAL A 92 -3.33 -2.59 -4.24
CA VAL A 92 -3.27 -1.53 -5.25
C VAL A 92 -3.05 -0.20 -4.54
N LEU A 93 -1.96 0.48 -4.86
CA LEU A 93 -1.69 1.85 -4.47
C LEU A 93 -2.20 2.77 -5.58
N THR A 94 -3.33 3.43 -5.34
CA THR A 94 -3.94 4.31 -6.33
C THR A 94 -3.13 5.58 -6.48
N ARG A 95 -3.03 6.07 -7.72
CA ARG A 95 -2.30 7.29 -8.10
C ARG A 95 -0.82 7.34 -7.68
N GLN A 96 -0.23 6.28 -7.12
CA GLN A 96 1.13 6.28 -6.54
C GLN A 96 2.22 6.96 -7.39
N VAL A 97 2.11 6.92 -8.72
CA VAL A 97 3.05 7.58 -9.66
C VAL A 97 2.36 8.66 -10.51
N PHE A 98 1.45 9.43 -9.90
CA PHE A 98 0.73 10.54 -10.51
C PHE A 98 1.50 11.85 -10.40
N SER A 99 2.17 12.07 -9.27
CA SER A 99 2.95 13.27 -8.97
C SER A 99 4.40 12.92 -8.66
N ASN A 100 5.32 13.85 -8.95
CA ASN A 100 6.71 13.79 -8.48
C ASN A 100 6.94 14.70 -7.27
N SER A 101 5.87 15.25 -6.68
CA SER A 101 5.95 15.94 -5.39
C SER A 101 6.56 14.99 -4.37
N ALA A 102 7.47 15.50 -3.54
CA ALA A 102 7.88 14.75 -2.36
C ALA A 102 6.64 14.46 -1.50
N ASN A 103 6.56 13.23 -0.99
CA ASN A 103 5.50 12.76 -0.10
C ASN A 103 4.12 12.72 -0.79
N TYR A 104 4.01 11.92 -1.86
CA TYR A 104 2.74 11.67 -2.53
C TYR A 104 2.53 10.16 -2.66
N GLY A 105 1.38 9.66 -2.22
CA GLY A 105 1.14 8.22 -2.13
C GLY A 105 1.75 7.66 -0.85
N VAL A 106 2.20 6.40 -0.90
CA VAL A 106 2.88 5.76 0.23
C VAL A 106 4.41 5.89 0.09
N GLU A 107 5.06 6.49 1.08
CA GLU A 107 6.51 6.77 1.05
C GLU A 107 7.37 5.60 1.55
N SER A 108 6.82 4.76 2.43
CA SER A 108 7.55 3.66 3.06
C SER A 108 6.79 2.35 3.03
N ILE A 109 7.45 1.30 2.54
CA ILE A 109 6.89 -0.05 2.48
C ILE A 109 7.76 -0.99 3.30
N GLU A 110 7.27 -1.41 4.45
CA GLU A 110 7.92 -2.41 5.30
C GLU A 110 7.40 -3.81 4.97
N PHE A 111 8.30 -4.69 4.57
CA PHE A 111 7.98 -6.09 4.25
C PHE A 111 8.14 -7.01 5.46
N SER A 112 7.53 -8.20 5.41
CA SER A 112 7.52 -9.12 6.55
C SER A 112 8.90 -9.72 6.92
N ASN A 113 9.90 -9.54 6.06
CA ASN A 113 11.30 -9.86 6.35
C ASN A 113 12.10 -8.68 6.95
N GLY A 114 11.44 -7.58 7.30
CA GLY A 114 12.06 -6.38 7.90
C GLY A 114 12.78 -5.47 6.92
N VAL A 115 12.76 -5.79 5.61
CA VAL A 115 13.27 -4.88 4.57
C VAL A 115 12.28 -3.74 4.38
N ILE A 116 12.78 -2.52 4.29
CA ILE A 116 11.98 -1.33 4.02
C ILE A 116 12.37 -0.81 2.63
N TRP A 117 11.37 -0.57 1.79
CA TRP A 117 11.52 0.19 0.55
C TRP A 117 11.08 1.64 0.74
N THR A 118 11.81 2.55 0.14
CA THR A 118 11.35 3.91 -0.13
C THR A 118 10.46 3.92 -1.38
N GLU A 119 9.70 5.00 -1.58
CA GLU A 119 8.96 5.26 -2.81
C GLU A 119 9.84 5.07 -4.07
N ALA A 120 11.06 5.62 -4.08
CA ALA A 120 11.98 5.48 -5.20
C ALA A 120 12.37 4.02 -5.46
N GLN A 121 12.52 3.20 -4.42
CA GLN A 121 12.80 1.77 -4.56
C GLN A 121 11.57 1.01 -5.08
N LEU A 122 10.37 1.37 -4.62
CA LEU A 122 9.12 0.83 -5.15
C LEU A 122 8.99 1.08 -6.65
N VAL A 123 9.21 2.33 -7.09
CA VAL A 123 9.13 2.70 -8.52
C VAL A 123 10.19 1.98 -9.37
N ASN A 124 11.41 1.84 -8.84
CA ASN A 124 12.47 1.10 -9.54
C ASN A 124 12.22 -0.42 -9.60
N ALA A 125 11.30 -0.95 -8.79
CA ALA A 125 10.95 -2.37 -8.76
C ALA A 125 9.83 -2.75 -9.75
N ILE A 126 9.25 -1.78 -10.47
CA ILE A 126 8.21 -2.03 -11.47
C ILE A 126 8.77 -2.92 -12.59
N VAL A 127 8.04 -4.00 -12.91
CA VAL A 127 8.37 -4.94 -14.00
C VAL A 127 7.38 -4.88 -15.16
#